data_AF-A0A921L9C8-F1
#
_entry.id   AF-A0A921L9C8-F1
#
_cell.length_a   1.000
_cell.length_b   1.000
_cell.length_c   1.000
_cell.angle_alpha   90.00
_cell.angle_beta   90.00
_cell.angle_gamma   90.00
#
_symmetry.space_group_name_H-M   'P 1'
#
loop_
_entity.id
_entity.type
_entity.pdbx_description
1 polymer ?
#
loop_
_entity_poly.entity_id
_entity_poly.type
_entity_poly.pdbx_seq_one_letter_code
_entity_poly.pdbx_strand_id
1 'polypeptide(L)'
;LVFGLLFVAVVVFGSTLSKSNYVGFLMSVILFISLMLVNMFEKLQKYNPISLVTDNLDLVKGTEKISHIYPAIWISVVAAIVILSISILILNKKKIG
;
A
#
# COMPACT_ATOMS: atom_id res chain seq x y z
N LEU A 1 -9.67 -3.89 4.09
CA LEU A 1 -8.86 -5.12 3.83
C LEU A 1 -7.77 -4.89 2.77
N VAL A 2 -8.11 -4.37 1.58
CA VAL A 2 -7.16 -4.21 0.45
C VAL A 2 -5.95 -3.32 0.77
N PHE A 3 -6.13 -2.18 1.45
CA PHE A 3 -5.00 -1.35 1.88
C PHE A 3 -4.02 -2.11 2.80
N GLY A 4 -4.53 -2.94 3.71
CA GLY A 4 -3.71 -3.77 4.57
C GLY A 4 -2.83 -4.75 3.78
N LEU A 5 -3.31 -5.24 2.64
CA LEU A 5 -2.55 -6.11 1.75
C LEU A 5 -1.37 -5.37 1.10
N LEU A 6 -1.59 -4.14 0.62
CA LEU A 6 -0.52 -3.26 0.14
C LEU A 6 0.48 -2.94 1.25
N PHE A 7 -0.01 -2.62 2.44
CA PHE A 7 0.82 -2.27 3.59
C PHE A 7 1.74 -3.42 3.99
N VAL A 8 1.21 -4.65 4.07
CA VAL A 8 2.00 -5.86 4.34
C VAL A 8 3.02 -6.11 3.23
N ALA A 9 2.66 -5.93 1.96
CA ALA A 9 3.61 -6.07 0.85
C ALA A 9 4.82 -5.14 1.00
N VAL A 10 4.60 -3.88 1.40
CA VAL A 10 5.68 -2.90 1.65
C VAL A 10 6.55 -3.31 2.84
N VAL A 11 5.94 -3.80 3.93
CA VAL A 11 6.70 -4.30 5.09
C VAL A 11 7.59 -5.47 4.68
N VAL A 12 7.05 -6.45 3.95
CA VAL A 12 7.80 -7.60 3.45
C VAL A 12 8.95 -7.14 2.56
N PHE A 13 8.67 -6.24 1.61
CA PHE A 13 9.69 -5.68 0.72
C PHE A 13 10.84 -5.01 1.49
N GLY A 14 10.54 -4.07 2.39
CA GLY A 14 11.57 -3.39 3.17
C GLY A 14 12.38 -4.34 4.05
N SER A 15 11.74 -5.40 4.57
CA SER A 15 12.42 -6.48 5.30
C SER A 15 13.35 -7.32 4.41
N THR A 16 13.06 -7.46 3.09
CA THR A 16 13.98 -8.17 2.17
C THR A 16 15.26 -7.37 1.87
N LEU A 17 15.17 -6.04 1.85
CA LEU A 17 16.30 -5.14 1.59
C LEU A 17 17.32 -5.13 2.73
N SER A 18 16.86 -5.32 3.98
CA SER A 18 17.71 -5.33 5.17
C SER A 18 17.89 -6.74 5.74
N LYS A 19 18.74 -6.89 6.76
CA LYS A 19 18.75 -8.07 7.64
C LYS A 19 17.87 -7.85 8.89
N SER A 20 17.30 -6.66 9.04
CA SER A 20 16.47 -6.25 10.18
C SER A 20 15.04 -5.96 9.73
N ASN A 21 14.07 -6.51 10.48
CA ASN A 21 12.63 -6.28 10.28
C ASN A 21 12.21 -4.82 10.55
N TYR A 22 13.05 -4.03 11.23
CA TYR A 22 12.77 -2.63 11.54
C TYR A 22 12.68 -1.76 10.27
N VAL A 23 13.43 -2.11 9.23
CA VAL A 23 13.42 -1.37 7.94
C VAL A 23 12.08 -1.53 7.22
N GLY A 24 11.51 -2.74 7.22
CA GLY A 24 10.17 -2.99 6.69
C GLY A 24 9.11 -2.15 7.37
N PHE A 25 9.16 -2.08 8.71
CA PHE A 25 8.25 -1.23 9.48
C PHE A 25 8.42 0.25 9.15
N LEU A 26 9.65 0.77 9.17
CA LEU A 26 9.93 2.17 8.89
C LEU A 26 9.47 2.58 7.48
N MET A 27 9.71 1.74 6.47
CA MET A 27 9.23 1.97 5.10
C MET A 27 7.71 2.03 5.03
N SER A 28 7.01 1.16 5.75
CA SER A 28 5.55 1.16 5.77
C SER A 28 4.97 2.44 6.40
N VAL A 29 5.63 2.95 7.45
CA VAL A 29 5.26 4.23 8.09
C VAL A 29 5.51 5.40 7.14
N ILE A 30 6.68 5.44 6.48
CA ILE A 30 7.00 6.47 5.50
C ILE A 30 5.97 6.47 4.37
N LEU A 31 5.66 5.29 3.81
CA LEU A 31 4.63 5.14 2.78
C LEU A 31 3.28 5.67 3.26
N PHE A 32 2.84 5.30 4.46
CA PHE A 32 1.58 5.78 5.02
C PHE A 32 1.52 7.31 5.09
N ILE A 33 2.57 7.93 5.63
CA ILE A 33 2.67 9.40 5.75
C ILE A 33 2.69 10.05 4.35
N SER A 34 3.47 9.51 3.41
CA SER A 34 3.49 10.02 2.04
C SER A 34 2.12 9.95 1.37
N LEU A 35 1.40 8.83 1.54
CA LEU A 35 0.05 8.70 0.99
C LEU A 35 -0.93 9.67 1.65
N MET A 36 -0.83 9.90 2.96
CA MET A 36 -1.62 10.92 3.66
C MET A 36 -1.38 12.33 3.10
N LEU A 37 -0.11 12.69 2.85
CA LEU A 37 0.24 13.99 2.25
C LEU A 37 -0.32 14.11 0.82
N VAL A 38 -0.22 13.06 0.01
CA VAL A 38 -0.80 13.03 -1.35
C VAL A 38 -2.33 13.12 -1.30
N ASN A 39 -2.97 12.64 -0.23
CA ASN A 39 -4.41 12.69 -0.07
C ASN A 39 -4.96 14.11 0.15
N MET A 40 -4.11 15.08 0.48
CA MET A 40 -4.51 16.48 0.61
C MET A 40 -4.91 17.10 -0.74
N PHE A 41 -4.53 16.48 -1.87
CA PHE A 41 -4.91 16.92 -3.20
C PHE A 41 -6.19 16.20 -3.65
N GLU A 42 -7.33 16.90 -3.67
CA GLU A 42 -8.65 16.36 -4.03
C GLU A 42 -8.65 15.56 -5.35
N LYS A 43 -7.89 16.03 -6.35
CA LYS A 43 -7.79 15.35 -7.67
C LYS A 43 -7.16 13.95 -7.59
N LEU A 44 -6.33 13.70 -6.57
CA LEU A 44 -5.57 12.47 -6.40
C LEU A 44 -6.21 11.50 -5.41
N GLN A 45 -7.16 11.95 -4.58
CA GLN A 45 -7.82 11.12 -3.55
C GLN A 45 -8.37 9.83 -4.14
N LYS A 46 -9.18 9.90 -5.21
CA LYS A 46 -9.79 8.71 -5.83
C LYS A 46 -8.82 7.64 -6.34
N TYR A 47 -7.56 7.99 -6.59
CA TYR A 47 -6.50 7.07 -7.01
C TYR A 47 -5.60 6.64 -5.86
N ASN A 48 -5.64 7.37 -4.74
CA ASN A 48 -4.73 7.17 -3.64
C ASN A 48 -5.16 5.92 -2.83
N PRO A 49 -4.27 4.93 -2.65
CA PRO A 49 -4.55 3.78 -1.80
C PRO A 49 -5.04 4.12 -0.39
N ILE A 50 -4.65 5.26 0.17
CA ILE A 50 -5.08 5.69 1.52
C ILE A 50 -6.58 5.99 1.60
N SER A 51 -7.24 6.32 0.48
CA SER A 51 -8.69 6.51 0.41
C SER A 51 -9.46 5.25 0.79
N LEU A 52 -8.85 4.06 0.64
CA LEU A 52 -9.43 2.80 1.11
C LEU A 52 -9.50 2.69 2.64
N VAL A 53 -8.80 3.57 3.36
CA VAL A 53 -8.78 3.66 4.83
C VAL A 53 -9.46 4.92 5.33
N THR A 54 -9.35 6.06 4.63
CA THR A 54 -9.98 7.31 5.07
C THR A 54 -11.47 7.35 4.74
N ASP A 55 -11.86 6.84 3.58
CA ASP A 55 -13.22 6.96 3.05
C ASP A 55 -14.06 5.71 3.37
N ASN A 56 -13.47 4.74 4.10
CA ASN A 56 -14.14 3.51 4.50
C ASN A 56 -15.35 3.77 5.41
N LEU A 57 -15.31 4.83 6.23
CA LEU A 57 -16.39 5.21 7.12
C LEU A 57 -17.60 5.75 6.37
N ASP A 58 -17.39 6.50 5.28
CA ASP A 58 -18.46 7.08 4.47
C ASP A 58 -19.11 6.01 3.55
N LEU A 59 -18.33 5.00 3.14
CA LEU A 59 -18.85 3.81 2.48
C LEU A 59 -19.70 2.94 3.40
N VAL A 60 -19.27 2.75 4.66
CA VAL A 60 -20.03 1.98 5.67
C VAL A 60 -21.33 2.70 6.06
N LYS A 61 -21.33 4.05 6.05
CA LYS A 61 -22.53 4.88 6.28
C LYS A 61 -23.48 4.92 5.07
N GLY A 62 -23.10 4.34 3.93
CA GLY A 62 -23.91 4.32 2.71
C GLY A 62 -24.08 5.69 2.04
N THR A 63 -23.29 6.69 2.43
CA THR A 63 -23.35 8.05 1.89
C THR A 63 -22.56 8.21 0.60
N GLU A 64 -21.67 7.25 0.29
CA GLU A 64 -20.92 7.22 -0.96
C GLU A 64 -21.02 5.87 -1.70
N LYS A 65 -21.02 5.91 -3.03
CA LYS A 65 -21.00 4.69 -3.86
C LYS A 65 -19.59 4.09 -3.89
N ILE A 66 -19.50 2.78 -3.67
CA ILE A 66 -18.27 1.98 -3.82
C ILE A 66 -17.56 2.24 -5.16
N SER A 67 -18.30 2.62 -6.22
CA SER A 67 -17.76 3.02 -7.53
C SER A 67 -16.66 4.08 -7.46
N HIS A 68 -16.67 4.99 -6.47
CA HIS A 68 -15.68 6.05 -6.32
C HIS A 68 -14.29 5.53 -5.91
N ILE A 69 -14.20 4.42 -5.17
CA ILE A 69 -12.94 3.89 -4.64
C ILE A 69 -12.33 2.75 -5.47
N TYR A 70 -13.01 2.32 -6.56
CA TYR A 70 -12.47 1.29 -7.46
C TYR A 70 -11.05 1.57 -8.00
N PRO A 71 -10.68 2.82 -8.38
CA PRO A 71 -9.34 3.08 -8.86
C PRO A 71 -8.29 2.81 -7.78
N ALA A 72 -8.53 3.27 -6.54
CA ALA A 72 -7.66 3.02 -5.41
C ALA A 72 -7.53 1.51 -5.08
N ILE A 73 -8.61 0.72 -5.24
CA ILE A 73 -8.57 -0.75 -5.08
C ILE A 73 -7.61 -1.36 -6.10
N TRP A 74 -7.80 -1.07 -7.39
CA TRP A 74 -6.98 -1.63 -8.47
C TRP A 74 -5.51 -1.23 -8.33
N ILE A 75 -5.24 0.04 -8.02
CA ILE A 75 -3.88 0.53 -7.79
C ILE A 75 -3.24 -0.23 -6.62
N SER A 76 -3.96 -0.43 -5.53
CA SER A 76 -3.45 -1.14 -4.36
C SER A 76 -3.13 -2.62 -4.65
N VAL A 77 -4.01 -3.31 -5.38
CA VAL A 77 -3.81 -4.71 -5.75
C VAL A 77 -2.63 -4.87 -6.69
N VAL A 78 -2.56 -4.06 -7.75
CA VAL A 78 -1.46 -4.11 -8.73
C VAL A 78 -0.13 -3.76 -8.06
N ALA A 79 -0.10 -2.69 -7.26
CA ALA A 79 1.10 -2.29 -6.52
C ALA A 79 1.57 -3.40 -5.57
N ALA A 80 0.67 -4.05 -4.83
CA ALA A 80 1.04 -5.15 -3.95
C ALA A 80 1.63 -6.34 -4.70
N ILE A 81 1.03 -6.75 -5.83
CA ILE A 81 1.56 -7.84 -6.68
C ILE A 81 2.97 -7.50 -7.17
N VAL A 82 3.18 -6.27 -7.66
CA VAL A 82 4.49 -5.81 -8.15
C VAL A 82 5.52 -5.82 -7.02
N ILE A 83 5.20 -5.23 -5.87
CA ILE A 83 6.11 -5.14 -4.72
C ILE A 83 6.49 -6.53 -4.21
N LEU A 84 5.52 -7.44 -4.07
CA LEU A 84 5.78 -8.82 -3.66
C LEU A 84 6.64 -9.56 -4.68
N SER A 85 6.37 -9.38 -5.98
CA SER A 85 7.18 -9.98 -7.05
C SER A 85 8.63 -9.51 -6.99
N ILE A 86 8.87 -8.21 -6.81
CA ILE A 86 10.22 -7.66 -6.63
C ILE A 86 10.86 -8.20 -5.35
N SER A 87 10.11 -8.30 -4.25
CA SER A 87 10.61 -8.85 -2.98
C SER A 87 11.13 -10.27 -3.16
N ILE A 88 10.39 -11.12 -3.88
CA ILE A 88 10.77 -12.50 -4.18
C ILE A 88 12.06 -12.53 -5.01
N LEU A 89 12.17 -11.68 -6.04
CA LEU A 89 13.37 -11.60 -6.88
C LEU A 89 14.61 -11.19 -6.09
N ILE A 90 14.48 -10.18 -5.20
CA ILE A 90 15.58 -9.74 -4.33
C ILE A 90 15.99 -10.86 -3.37
N LEU A 91 15.02 -11.51 -2.73
CA LEU A 91 15.29 -12.61 -1.80
C LEU A 91 15.97 -13.79 -2.48
N ASN A 92 15.54 -14.17 -3.69
CA ASN A 92 16.14 -15.23 -4.46
C ASN A 92 17.59 -14.91 -4.84
N LYS A 93 17.89 -13.68 -5.26
CA LYS A 93 19.28 -13.26 -5.53
C LYS A 93 20.16 -13.32 -4.28
N LYS A 94 19.62 -12.98 -3.12
CA LYS A 94 20.34 -12.98 -1.83
C LYS A 94 20.57 -14.38 -1.27
N LYS A 95 19.73 -15.36 -1.62
CA LYS A 95 19.86 -16.77 -1.20
C LYS A 95 20.93 -17.55 -1.98
N ILE A 96 21.31 -17.06 -3.16
CA ILE A 96 22.25 -17.72 -4.08
C ILE A 96 23.67 -17.11 -3.97
N GLY A 97 23.88 -16.14 -3.06
CA GLY A 97 25.17 -15.50 -2.80
C GLY A 97 25.75 -15.84 -1.43
#